data_AF-A0A3D3GZR8-F1
#
_entry.id   AF-A0A3D3GZR8-F1
#
_cell.length_a   1.000
_cell.length_b   1.000
_cell.length_c   1.000
_cell.angle_alpha   90.00
_cell.angle_beta   90.00
_cell.angle_gamma   90.00
#
_symmetry.space_group_name_H-M   'P 1'
#
loop_
_entity.id
_entity.type
_entity.pdbx_description
1 polymer ?
#
loop_
_entity_poly.entity_id
_entity_poly.type
_entity_poly.pdbx_seq_one_letter_code
_entity_poly.pdbx_strand_id
1 'polypeptide(L)'
;SYISEAYYQSQASITFDERDSVVRSSVVKTMHQIISTDAQTSFAVKANDQRPSIDDIGIGEIKSDGSYDYSDVVGFPMAVISYTFLSFDPITKLLMPAKWTFYGQEKGILAISGPLTGYEKIIDINTRKEAIDVRLVKSVVADNYSDYIKYYQGDSTTDMSNDFVKNINEVLLNINY
;
A
#
# COMPACT_ATOMS: atom_id res chain seq x y z
N SER A 1 23.92 5.26 -33.22
CA SER A 1 23.41 5.88 -32.00
C SER A 1 22.20 5.11 -31.53
N TYR A 2 22.29 4.46 -30.38
CA TYR A 2 21.10 3.88 -29.74
C TYR A 2 20.31 5.04 -29.15
N ILE A 3 19.13 5.31 -29.70
CA ILE A 3 18.19 6.27 -29.10
C ILE A 3 17.52 5.49 -27.97
N SER A 4 17.73 5.94 -26.73
CA SER A 4 17.00 5.41 -25.57
C SER A 4 15.51 5.35 -25.89
N GLU A 5 14.86 4.23 -25.57
CA GLU A 5 13.41 4.11 -25.69
C GLU A 5 12.76 5.22 -24.84
N ALA A 6 11.75 5.89 -25.40
CA ALA A 6 10.93 6.84 -24.66
C ALA A 6 9.80 6.08 -23.98
N TYR A 7 9.62 6.30 -22.68
CA TYR A 7 8.54 5.70 -21.90
C TYR A 7 7.49 6.78 -21.59
N TYR A 8 6.22 6.44 -21.85
CA TYR A 8 5.05 7.21 -21.47
C TYR A 8 4.41 6.57 -20.24
N GLN A 9 4.17 7.37 -19.21
CA GLN A 9 3.52 6.95 -17.99
C GLN A 9 2.23 7.75 -17.80
N SER A 10 1.12 7.04 -17.61
CA SER A 10 -0.18 7.64 -17.33
C SER A 10 -0.79 6.98 -16.12
N GLN A 11 -1.51 7.77 -15.32
CA GLN A 11 -2.22 7.32 -14.13
C GLN A 11 -3.64 7.87 -14.14
N ALA A 12 -4.58 7.02 -13.75
CA ALA A 12 -5.96 7.42 -13.45
C ALA A 12 -6.30 6.98 -12.03
N SER A 13 -7.17 7.74 -11.36
CA SER A 13 -7.66 7.36 -10.04
C SER A 13 -9.08 7.84 -9.78
N ILE A 14 -9.83 7.07 -8.98
CA ILE A 14 -11.16 7.44 -8.48
C ILE A 14 -11.12 7.36 -6.95
N THR A 15 -11.61 8.41 -6.30
CA THR A 15 -11.78 8.50 -4.85
C THR A 15 -13.27 8.28 -4.54
N PHE A 16 -13.58 7.32 -3.67
CA PHE A 16 -14.97 6.94 -3.36
C PHE A 16 -15.50 7.60 -2.10
N ASP A 17 -14.72 7.51 -1.03
CA ASP A 17 -15.07 8.04 0.26
C ASP A 17 -13.95 8.97 0.70
N GLU A 18 -14.32 10.17 1.14
CA GLU A 18 -13.50 11.05 1.94
C GLU A 18 -14.31 11.35 3.18
N ARG A 19 -14.00 10.65 4.27
CA ARG A 19 -14.59 10.92 5.57
C ARG A 19 -13.58 11.71 6.34
N ASP A 20 -14.03 12.83 6.88
CA ASP A 20 -13.20 13.67 7.72
C ASP A 20 -13.98 14.06 8.97
N SER A 21 -13.31 13.95 10.11
CA SER A 21 -13.83 14.32 11.41
C SER A 21 -12.66 14.72 12.30
N VAL A 22 -12.96 15.45 13.37
CA VAL A 22 -11.96 15.94 14.34
C VAL A 22 -11.12 14.81 14.95
N VAL A 23 -11.60 13.57 14.92
CA VAL A 23 -10.97 12.41 15.57
C VAL A 23 -10.45 11.38 14.57
N ARG A 24 -10.94 11.40 13.33
CA ARG A 24 -10.60 10.38 12.34
C ARG A 24 -10.95 10.83 10.93
N SER A 25 -10.03 10.58 9.99
CA SER A 25 -10.31 10.67 8.56
C SER A 25 -10.04 9.33 7.87
N SER A 26 -10.83 8.99 6.84
CA SER A 26 -10.55 7.85 5.97
C SER A 26 -10.75 8.21 4.50
N VAL A 27 -9.89 7.66 3.64
CA VAL A 27 -9.98 7.79 2.18
C VAL A 27 -9.87 6.43 1.53
N VAL A 28 -10.83 6.10 0.65
CA VAL A 28 -10.78 4.92 -0.21
C VAL A 28 -10.60 5.36 -1.67
N LYS A 29 -9.56 4.85 -2.32
CA LYS A 29 -9.18 5.25 -3.68
C LYS A 29 -8.77 4.04 -4.51
N THR A 30 -9.19 4.00 -5.76
CA THR A 30 -8.65 3.08 -6.78
C THR A 30 -7.67 3.83 -7.66
N MET A 31 -6.61 3.16 -8.10
CA MET A 31 -5.63 3.73 -9.02
C MET A 31 -5.28 2.69 -10.10
N HIS A 32 -5.05 3.18 -11.31
CA HIS A 32 -4.51 2.38 -12.41
C HIS A 32 -3.36 3.17 -13.03
N GLN A 33 -2.25 2.50 -13.28
CA GLN A 33 -1.07 3.04 -13.97
C GLN A 33 -0.73 2.18 -15.19
N ILE A 34 -0.38 2.83 -16.30
CA ILE A 34 0.26 2.18 -17.46
C ILE A 34 1.55 2.91 -17.83
N ILE A 35 2.67 2.17 -17.89
CA ILE A 35 3.95 2.57 -18.45
C ILE A 35 4.16 1.81 -19.76
N SER A 36 4.37 2.52 -20.87
CA SER A 36 4.51 1.94 -22.21
C SER A 36 5.44 2.78 -23.08
N THR A 37 6.10 2.15 -24.05
CA THR A 37 6.82 2.88 -25.13
C THR A 37 5.88 3.41 -26.21
N ASP A 38 4.61 2.98 -26.19
CA ASP A 38 3.53 3.50 -27.03
C ASP A 38 2.59 4.43 -26.23
N ALA A 39 2.46 5.68 -26.70
CA ALA A 39 1.68 6.72 -26.02
C ALA A 39 0.18 6.40 -25.98
N GLN A 40 -0.39 5.82 -27.05
CA GLN A 40 -1.81 5.50 -27.10
C GLN A 40 -2.17 4.43 -26.06
N THR A 41 -1.31 3.43 -25.91
CA THR A 41 -1.42 2.39 -24.88
C THR A 41 -1.35 2.99 -23.47
N SER A 42 -0.41 3.92 -23.23
CA SER A 42 -0.33 4.60 -21.93
C SER A 42 -1.62 5.37 -21.61
N PHE A 43 -2.17 6.11 -22.58
CA PHE A 43 -3.38 6.91 -22.38
C PHE A 43 -4.68 6.11 -22.29
N ALA A 44 -4.66 4.80 -22.54
CA ALA A 44 -5.82 3.93 -22.33
C ALA A 44 -6.11 3.65 -20.84
N VAL A 45 -5.32 4.21 -19.92
CA VAL A 45 -5.48 4.04 -18.47
C VAL A 45 -6.86 4.48 -18.00
N LYS A 46 -7.53 3.61 -17.24
CA LYS A 46 -8.82 3.89 -16.59
C LYS A 46 -8.85 3.25 -15.22
N ALA A 47 -9.10 4.06 -14.18
CA ALA A 47 -9.28 3.53 -12.82
C ALA A 47 -10.60 2.77 -12.68
N ASN A 48 -10.63 1.81 -11.77
CA ASN A 48 -11.86 1.09 -11.44
C ASN A 48 -12.88 2.05 -10.81
N ASP A 49 -14.05 2.15 -11.42
CA ASP A 49 -15.18 2.99 -11.00
C ASP A 49 -16.13 2.29 -10.02
N GLN A 50 -15.87 1.03 -9.69
CA GLN A 50 -16.56 0.30 -8.63
C GLN A 50 -15.82 0.44 -7.31
N ARG A 51 -16.57 0.79 -6.26
CA ARG A 51 -16.03 0.88 -4.90
C ARG A 51 -15.57 -0.52 -4.46
N PRO A 52 -14.32 -0.68 -4.01
CA PRO A 52 -13.85 -1.95 -3.48
C PRO A 52 -14.59 -2.32 -2.19
N SER A 53 -14.70 -3.62 -1.93
CA SER A 53 -15.30 -4.16 -0.70
C SER A 53 -14.29 -4.07 0.45
N ILE A 54 -14.07 -2.84 0.94
CA ILE A 54 -13.23 -2.53 2.10
C ILE A 54 -14.07 -1.78 3.14
N ASP A 55 -13.92 -2.18 4.40
CA ASP A 55 -14.48 -1.52 5.58
C ASP A 55 -13.55 -0.40 6.07
N ASP A 56 -13.81 0.80 5.58
CA ASP A 56 -13.10 2.00 5.99
C ASP A 56 -13.66 2.63 7.30
N ILE A 57 -14.63 1.99 7.97
CA ILE A 57 -15.17 2.42 9.28
C ILE A 57 -14.56 1.59 10.40
N GLY A 58 -14.81 0.28 10.38
CA GLY A 58 -14.42 -0.65 11.42
C GLY A 58 -13.03 -1.24 11.21
N ILE A 59 -12.49 -1.18 9.99
CA ILE A 59 -11.24 -1.86 9.61
C ILE A 59 -11.36 -3.36 9.94
N GLY A 60 -12.52 -3.95 9.62
CA GLY A 60 -12.82 -5.35 9.95
C GLY A 60 -11.83 -6.35 9.35
N GLU A 61 -11.10 -5.95 8.31
CA GLU A 61 -10.05 -6.74 7.66
C GLU A 61 -8.82 -6.93 8.53
N ILE A 62 -8.59 -6.11 9.58
CA ILE A 62 -7.45 -6.26 10.49
C ILE A 62 -7.96 -6.56 11.90
N LYS A 63 -7.67 -7.77 12.38
CA LYS A 63 -8.10 -8.24 13.70
C LYS A 63 -7.10 -7.87 14.78
N SER A 64 -7.56 -7.91 16.03
CA SER A 64 -6.75 -7.59 17.22
C SER A 64 -5.57 -8.54 17.46
N ASP A 65 -5.63 -9.76 16.91
CA ASP A 65 -4.54 -10.74 16.93
C ASP A 65 -3.48 -10.47 15.85
N GLY A 66 -3.65 -9.40 15.06
CA GLY A 66 -2.78 -9.04 13.95
C GLY A 66 -3.02 -9.86 12.69
N SER A 67 -3.97 -10.80 12.67
CA SER A 67 -4.41 -11.43 11.43
C SER A 67 -5.15 -10.42 10.56
N TYR A 68 -4.98 -10.54 9.25
CA TYR A 68 -5.69 -9.71 8.28
C TYR A 68 -6.19 -10.51 7.09
N ASP A 69 -7.26 -10.04 6.46
CA ASP A 69 -7.88 -10.66 5.29
C ASP A 69 -8.57 -9.62 4.40
N TYR A 70 -7.99 -9.37 3.22
CA TYR A 70 -8.54 -8.50 2.17
C TYR A 70 -9.09 -9.29 0.97
N SER A 71 -9.37 -10.60 1.13
CA SER A 71 -9.77 -11.46 0.00
C SER A 71 -11.11 -11.08 -0.65
N ASP A 72 -11.95 -10.29 0.05
CA ASP A 72 -13.17 -9.70 -0.52
C ASP A 72 -12.87 -8.67 -1.64
N VAL A 73 -11.65 -8.11 -1.66
CA VAL A 73 -11.15 -7.28 -2.77
C VAL A 73 -10.46 -8.19 -3.80
N VAL A 74 -11.28 -8.82 -4.63
CA VAL A 74 -10.84 -9.87 -5.55
C VAL A 74 -9.76 -9.40 -6.53
N GLY A 75 -8.73 -10.22 -6.69
CA GLY A 75 -7.73 -10.09 -7.75
C GLY A 75 -6.50 -9.27 -7.40
N PHE A 76 -6.31 -8.90 -6.13
CA PHE A 76 -5.12 -8.20 -5.64
C PHE A 76 -4.28 -9.13 -4.76
N PRO A 77 -3.28 -9.84 -5.32
CA PRO A 77 -2.53 -10.87 -4.61
C PRO A 77 -1.53 -10.33 -3.57
N MET A 78 -1.40 -9.01 -3.44
CA MET A 78 -0.42 -8.36 -2.58
C MET A 78 -1.10 -7.32 -1.72
N ALA A 79 -0.82 -7.36 -0.41
CA ALA A 79 -1.15 -6.31 0.54
C ALA A 79 0.14 -5.65 1.05
N VAL A 80 0.17 -4.32 0.98
CA VAL A 80 1.18 -3.48 1.59
C VAL A 80 0.48 -2.69 2.70
N ILE A 81 0.81 -2.99 3.95
CA ILE A 81 0.14 -2.41 5.12
C ILE A 81 1.17 -1.63 5.91
N SER A 82 0.96 -0.34 6.09
CA SER A 82 1.83 0.52 6.88
C SER A 82 1.12 1.10 8.08
N TYR A 83 1.82 1.12 9.21
CA TYR A 83 1.41 1.83 10.40
C TYR A 83 2.36 3.00 10.65
N THR A 84 1.79 4.17 10.93
CA THR A 84 2.54 5.31 11.46
C THR A 84 2.25 5.40 12.96
N PHE A 85 3.30 5.35 13.78
CA PHE A 85 3.23 5.40 15.23
C PHE A 85 3.62 6.77 15.75
N LEU A 86 2.87 7.24 16.75
CA LEU A 86 3.31 8.32 17.61
C LEU A 86 4.21 7.72 18.69
N SER A 87 5.52 7.87 18.53
CA SER A 87 6.51 7.40 19.51
C SER A 87 7.44 8.54 19.93
N PHE A 88 8.14 8.35 21.05
CA PHE A 88 9.10 9.31 21.58
C PHE A 88 10.42 8.61 21.86
N ASP A 89 11.52 9.27 21.56
CA ASP A 89 12.83 8.75 21.93
C ASP A 89 12.92 8.60 23.46
N PRO A 90 13.32 7.40 23.96
CA PRO A 90 13.24 7.12 25.38
C PRO A 90 14.21 7.95 26.23
N ILE A 91 15.26 8.51 25.64
CA ILE A 91 16.32 9.27 26.32
C ILE A 91 16.02 10.78 26.25
N THR A 92 15.88 11.31 25.04
CA THR A 92 15.71 12.74 24.74
C THR A 92 14.28 13.22 24.90
N LYS A 93 13.29 12.30 24.91
CA LYS A 93 11.86 12.58 24.94
C LYS A 93 11.35 13.40 23.74
N LEU A 94 12.16 13.50 22.68
CA LEU A 94 11.75 14.14 21.45
C LEU A 94 10.81 13.22 20.67
N LEU A 95 9.88 13.85 19.93
CA LEU A 95 8.97 13.15 19.05
C LEU A 95 9.77 12.37 18.00
N MET A 96 9.47 11.08 17.86
CA MET A 96 10.10 10.18 16.92
C MET A 96 8.99 9.39 16.21
N PRO A 97 8.37 9.96 15.15
CA PRO A 97 7.36 9.23 14.41
C PRO A 97 8.05 8.06 13.70
N ALA A 98 7.42 6.89 13.75
CA ALA A 98 7.96 5.69 13.15
C ALA A 98 6.96 5.09 12.18
N LYS A 99 7.42 4.70 11.01
CA LYS A 99 6.61 4.01 10.01
C LYS A 99 7.08 2.57 9.87
N TRP A 100 6.16 1.64 10.07
CA TRP A 100 6.40 0.21 9.84
C TRP A 100 5.55 -0.24 8.67
N THR A 101 6.20 -0.64 7.57
CA THR A 101 5.56 -1.20 6.39
C THR A 101 5.75 -2.71 6.35
N PHE A 102 4.66 -3.43 6.15
CA PHE A 102 4.57 -4.85 5.96
C PHE A 102 4.19 -5.17 4.51
N TYR A 103 4.79 -6.24 3.97
CA TYR A 103 4.61 -6.73 2.60
C TYR A 103 4.16 -8.18 2.69
N GLY A 104 2.96 -8.49 2.20
CA GLY A 104 2.35 -9.81 2.34
C GLY A 104 1.36 -10.14 1.23
N GLN A 105 0.83 -11.36 1.26
CA GLN A 105 -0.31 -11.76 0.44
C GLN A 105 -1.58 -10.98 0.85
N GLU A 106 -2.70 -11.20 0.17
CA GLU A 106 -3.99 -10.56 0.50
C GLU A 106 -4.54 -10.92 1.88
N LYS A 107 -4.01 -11.98 2.49
CA LYS A 107 -4.32 -12.41 3.85
C LYS A 107 -3.08 -12.94 4.55
N GLY A 108 -3.04 -12.83 5.87
CA GLY A 108 -1.92 -13.34 6.65
C GLY A 108 -1.91 -12.81 8.07
N ILE A 109 -0.70 -12.74 8.63
CA ILE A 109 -0.45 -12.20 9.98
C ILE A 109 0.53 -11.05 9.83
N LEU A 110 0.18 -9.89 10.37
CA LEU A 110 1.02 -8.71 10.38
C LEU A 110 2.28 -8.97 11.22
N ALA A 111 3.44 -8.56 10.71
CA ALA A 111 4.70 -8.67 11.45
C ALA A 111 4.72 -7.89 12.77
N ILE A 112 3.90 -6.84 12.89
CA ILE A 112 3.73 -6.08 14.15
C ILE A 112 3.07 -6.90 15.28
N SER A 113 2.50 -8.06 14.98
CA SER A 113 2.09 -9.01 16.03
C SER A 113 3.29 -9.54 16.84
N GLY A 114 4.52 -9.44 16.30
CA GLY A 114 5.75 -9.76 17.01
C GLY A 114 6.50 -8.50 17.51
N PRO A 115 7.38 -8.64 18.52
CA PRO A 115 8.22 -7.55 18.99
C PRO A 115 9.21 -7.12 17.91
N LEU A 116 9.40 -5.81 17.74
CA LEU A 116 10.44 -5.27 16.85
C LEU A 116 11.79 -5.34 17.56
N THR A 117 12.61 -6.34 17.22
CA THR A 117 13.88 -6.59 17.91
C THR A 117 14.77 -5.34 17.93
N GLY A 118 15.16 -4.90 19.11
CA GLY A 118 15.98 -3.69 19.33
C GLY A 118 15.18 -2.40 19.51
N TYR A 119 13.88 -2.40 19.26
CA TYR A 119 12.97 -1.25 19.37
C TYR A 119 11.77 -1.53 20.27
N GLU A 120 11.80 -2.61 21.06
CA GLU A 120 10.67 -3.06 21.89
C GLU A 120 10.24 -2.04 22.94
N LYS A 121 11.15 -1.14 23.34
CA LYS A 121 10.88 -0.05 24.28
C LYS A 121 10.27 1.20 23.63
N ILE A 122 10.15 1.20 22.31
CA ILE A 122 9.78 2.35 21.48
C ILE A 122 8.48 2.06 20.74
N ILE A 123 8.35 0.87 20.14
CA ILE A 123 7.18 0.47 19.35
C ILE A 123 6.80 -0.97 19.68
N ASP A 124 5.53 -1.17 19.98
CA ASP A 124 4.85 -2.45 20.10
C ASP A 124 3.43 -2.37 19.49
N ILE A 125 2.69 -3.49 19.53
CA ILE A 125 1.32 -3.55 19.03
C ILE A 125 0.35 -2.58 19.76
N ASN A 126 0.66 -2.17 20.99
CA ASN A 126 -0.15 -1.27 21.81
C ASN A 126 0.19 0.21 21.58
N THR A 127 1.31 0.48 20.92
CA THR A 127 1.77 1.84 20.64
C THR A 127 0.71 2.58 19.82
N ARG A 128 0.47 3.84 20.21
CA ARG A 128 -0.55 4.69 19.57
C ARG A 128 -0.23 4.85 18.09
N LYS A 129 -1.24 4.59 17.26
CA LYS A 129 -1.18 4.73 15.80
C LYS A 129 -1.76 6.09 15.44
N GLU A 130 -1.05 6.81 14.58
CA GLU A 130 -1.55 8.04 13.96
C GLU A 130 -2.18 7.75 12.61
N ALA A 131 -1.65 6.77 11.87
CA ALA A 131 -2.20 6.41 10.58
C ALA A 131 -2.05 4.92 10.26
N ILE A 132 -2.95 4.44 9.41
CA ILE A 132 -2.90 3.14 8.75
C ILE A 132 -3.05 3.38 7.25
N ASP A 133 -2.05 2.93 6.49
CA ASP A 133 -2.08 2.90 5.03
C ASP A 133 -2.18 1.45 4.58
N VAL A 134 -3.21 1.12 3.80
CA VAL A 134 -3.34 -0.18 3.15
C VAL A 134 -3.33 0.03 1.65
N ARG A 135 -2.48 -0.72 0.96
CA ARG A 135 -2.36 -0.72 -0.49
C ARG A 135 -2.43 -2.15 -0.99
N LEU A 136 -3.51 -2.47 -1.67
CA LEU A 136 -3.67 -3.74 -2.38
C LEU A 136 -3.17 -3.55 -3.81
N VAL A 137 -2.32 -4.45 -4.29
CA VAL A 137 -1.59 -4.28 -5.55
C VAL A 137 -1.83 -5.45 -6.47
N LYS A 138 -2.08 -5.14 -7.74
CA LYS A 138 -2.17 -6.10 -8.84
C LYS A 138 -1.38 -5.58 -10.04
N SER A 139 -0.29 -6.23 -10.39
CA SER A 139 0.27 -6.14 -11.73
C SER A 139 -0.58 -6.96 -12.69
N VAL A 140 -0.95 -6.37 -13.82
CA VAL A 140 -1.68 -7.03 -14.92
C VAL A 140 -0.73 -7.89 -15.76
N VAL A 141 0.57 -7.60 -15.70
CA VAL A 141 1.62 -8.26 -16.49
C VAL A 141 2.29 -9.38 -15.69
N ALA A 142 2.47 -9.19 -14.38
CA ALA A 142 3.07 -10.18 -13.48
C ALA A 142 2.03 -10.76 -12.50
N ASP A 143 1.77 -12.06 -12.60
CA ASP A 143 0.82 -12.77 -11.74
C ASP A 143 1.49 -13.48 -10.54
N ASN A 144 2.82 -13.48 -10.46
CA ASN A 144 3.56 -14.20 -9.44
C ASN A 144 3.90 -13.30 -8.25
N TYR A 145 3.44 -13.70 -7.05
CA TYR A 145 3.77 -13.07 -5.77
C TYR A 145 5.28 -12.82 -5.56
N SER A 146 6.15 -13.71 -6.06
CA SER A 146 7.60 -13.51 -5.94
C SER A 146 8.09 -12.23 -6.61
N ASP A 147 7.44 -11.76 -7.68
CA ASP A 147 7.88 -10.56 -8.38
C ASP A 147 7.44 -9.28 -7.64
N TYR A 148 6.33 -9.33 -6.90
CA TYR A 148 5.94 -8.28 -5.96
C TYR A 148 6.99 -8.14 -4.86
N ILE A 149 7.42 -9.25 -4.26
CA ILE A 149 8.43 -9.23 -3.20
C ILE A 149 9.78 -8.73 -3.71
N LYS A 150 10.24 -9.20 -4.89
CA LYS A 150 11.47 -8.68 -5.51
C LYS A 150 11.39 -7.17 -5.76
N TYR A 151 10.26 -6.69 -6.30
CA TYR A 151 10.07 -5.27 -6.53
C TYR A 151 10.16 -4.45 -5.23
N TYR A 152 9.47 -4.88 -4.17
CA TYR A 152 9.47 -4.15 -2.91
C TYR A 152 10.73 -4.31 -2.05
N GLN A 153 11.54 -5.36 -2.27
CA GLN A 153 12.77 -5.63 -1.50
C GLN A 153 14.07 -5.29 -2.24
N GLY A 154 14.05 -5.21 -3.58
CA GLY A 154 15.28 -5.23 -4.38
C GLY A 154 15.42 -4.13 -5.42
N ASP A 155 14.33 -3.63 -6.01
CA ASP A 155 14.42 -2.71 -7.16
C ASP A 155 14.10 -1.27 -6.79
N SER A 156 14.92 -0.34 -7.30
CA SER A 156 14.63 1.08 -7.24
C SER A 156 13.31 1.35 -7.98
N THR A 157 12.38 2.09 -7.36
CA THR A 157 11.10 2.59 -7.92
C THR A 157 11.19 3.34 -9.27
N THR A 158 12.39 3.46 -9.85
CA THR A 158 12.71 4.18 -11.09
C THR A 158 12.92 3.26 -12.31
N ASP A 159 12.88 1.93 -12.16
CA ASP A 159 13.00 1.03 -13.31
C ASP A 159 11.69 0.94 -14.10
N MET A 160 11.56 1.83 -15.08
CA MET A 160 10.42 1.86 -16.01
C MET A 160 10.41 0.69 -17.01
N SER A 161 11.48 -0.11 -17.07
CA SER A 161 11.56 -1.31 -17.91
C SER A 161 10.99 -2.56 -17.22
N ASN A 162 10.83 -2.52 -15.89
CA ASN A 162 10.34 -3.65 -15.12
C ASN A 162 8.87 -3.97 -15.47
N ASP A 163 8.65 -5.18 -15.98
CA ASP A 163 7.33 -5.67 -16.40
C ASP A 163 6.28 -5.60 -15.29
N PHE A 164 6.70 -5.74 -14.03
CA PHE A 164 5.83 -5.62 -12.87
C PHE A 164 5.09 -4.28 -12.83
N VAL A 165 5.78 -3.16 -13.08
CA VAL A 165 5.23 -1.80 -12.95
C VAL A 165 4.55 -1.27 -14.22
N LYS A 166 4.65 -2.00 -15.33
CA LYS A 166 4.12 -1.56 -16.63
C LYS A 166 2.61 -1.39 -16.65
N ASN A 167 1.88 -2.20 -15.89
CA ASN A 167 0.45 -2.07 -15.78
C ASN A 167 0.00 -2.53 -14.39
N ILE A 168 -0.31 -1.57 -13.52
CA ILE A 168 -0.65 -1.82 -12.13
C ILE A 168 -2.02 -1.25 -11.82
N ASN A 169 -2.86 -2.07 -11.18
CA ASN A 169 -4.08 -1.64 -10.51
C ASN A 169 -3.87 -1.69 -9.00
N GLU A 170 -4.42 -0.70 -8.30
CA GLU A 170 -4.28 -0.57 -6.86
C GLU A 170 -5.58 -0.16 -6.19
N VAL A 171 -5.75 -0.65 -4.98
CA VAL A 171 -6.73 -0.12 -4.03
C VAL A 171 -5.96 0.46 -2.85
N LEU A 172 -6.30 1.69 -2.49
CA LEU A 172 -5.69 2.45 -1.41
C LEU A 172 -6.76 2.72 -0.36
N LEU A 173 -6.44 2.43 0.88
CA LEU A 173 -7.17 2.86 2.06
C LEU A 173 -6.18 3.63 2.95
N ASN A 174 -6.47 4.90 3.21
CA ASN A 174 -5.71 5.70 4.16
C ASN A 174 -6.62 6.06 5.33
N ILE A 175 -6.14 5.87 6.55
CA ILE A 175 -6.86 6.18 7.78
C ILE A 175 -5.93 7.00 8.68
N ASN A 176 -6.40 8.14 9.16
CA ASN A 176 -5.69 8.97 10.14
C ASN A 176 -6.54 9.13 11.41
N TYR A 177 -5.89 9.22 12.56
CA TYR A 177 -6.48 9.31 13.92
C TYR A 177 -6.05 10.58 14.68
#